data_AF-A0A2S3UNT5-F1
#
_entry.id   AF-A0A2S3UNT5-F1
#
_cell.length_a   1.000
_cell.length_b   1.000
_cell.length_c   1.000
_cell.angle_alpha   90.00
_cell.angle_beta   90.00
_cell.angle_gamma   90.00
#
_symmetry.space_group_name_H-M   'P 1'
#
loop_
_entity.id
_entity.type
_entity.pdbx_description
1 polymer ?
#
loop_
_entity_poly.entity_id
_entity_poly.type
_entity_poly.pdbx_seq_one_letter_code
_entity_poly.pdbx_strand_id
1 'polypeptide(L)'
;MRILITNDDGIHSPGLAVLERIARTLSDDVWVIAPETDQSGVAHSLTLSDPLRLRAIDERHFALKGTPTDCVIMGVHRVLPAVPDLVLSGINRGQNLAEDVTYSGTVAGAIEGAILGIRSIAVSQAYDWDVSSEPDFSNAETHAPELFRKLIDFNLPRYSLLNVNFPPCPANAVKGVKVTVQGHHAQSGLSIDERKDGRGYPYFWLRFQDRGKSVLENSDLQAIADGYVSVSPLRIDLTAHDLVSHLAGALQ
;
A
#
# COMPACT_ATOMS: atom_id res chain seq x y z
N MET A 1 18.60 -8.17 -9.99
CA MET A 1 17.38 -8.31 -9.18
C MET A 1 16.21 -7.86 -10.03
N ARG A 2 15.17 -8.66 -10.25
CA ARG A 2 13.98 -8.24 -11.01
C ARG A 2 12.95 -7.62 -10.07
N ILE A 3 12.43 -6.45 -10.44
CA ILE A 3 11.41 -5.73 -9.67
C ILE A 3 10.11 -5.67 -10.47
N LEU A 4 9.00 -6.06 -9.85
CA LEU A 4 7.66 -5.81 -10.34
C LEU A 4 7.03 -4.65 -9.57
N ILE A 5 6.45 -3.69 -10.28
CA ILE A 5 5.78 -2.52 -9.72
C ILE A 5 4.29 -2.55 -10.09
N THR A 6 3.44 -2.26 -9.11
CA THR A 6 2.00 -1.97 -9.27
C THR A 6 1.59 -0.78 -8.40
N ASN A 7 0.34 -0.34 -8.49
CA ASN A 7 -0.32 0.58 -7.56
C ASN A 7 -1.84 0.37 -7.59
N ASP A 8 -2.60 1.21 -6.88
CA ASP A 8 -4.05 1.39 -7.02
C ASP A 8 -4.47 2.73 -7.65
N ASP A 9 -3.60 3.74 -7.74
CA ASP A 9 -3.92 5.02 -8.42
C ASP A 9 -3.99 4.90 -9.96
N GLY A 10 -3.51 3.78 -10.53
CA GLY A 10 -3.51 3.48 -11.96
C GLY A 10 -2.19 3.78 -12.69
N ILE A 11 -2.08 3.25 -13.91
CA ILE A 11 -0.85 3.20 -14.74
C ILE A 11 -0.28 4.58 -15.12
N HIS A 12 -1.10 5.63 -15.05
CA HIS A 12 -0.70 7.00 -15.38
C HIS A 12 -0.48 7.88 -14.14
N SER A 13 -0.47 7.30 -12.93
CA SER A 13 -0.36 8.10 -11.72
C SER A 13 1.05 8.68 -11.53
N PRO A 14 1.17 9.91 -10.99
CA PRO A 14 2.47 10.51 -10.69
C PRO A 14 3.29 9.69 -9.68
N GLY A 15 2.62 9.10 -8.68
CA GLY A 15 3.25 8.27 -7.66
C GLY A 15 3.88 6.99 -8.21
N LEU A 16 3.25 6.38 -9.23
CA LEU A 16 3.82 5.20 -9.92
C LEU A 16 5.10 5.56 -10.67
N ALA A 17 5.09 6.69 -11.39
CA ALA A 17 6.27 7.18 -12.10
C ALA A 17 7.43 7.50 -11.13
N VAL A 18 7.12 7.99 -9.93
CA VAL A 18 8.14 8.19 -8.88
C VAL A 18 8.67 6.85 -8.37
N LEU A 19 7.79 5.86 -8.10
CA LEU A 19 8.21 4.54 -7.65
C LEU A 19 9.13 3.86 -8.65
N GLU A 20 8.83 3.99 -9.94
CA GLU A 20 9.67 3.46 -11.00
C GLU A 20 11.05 4.11 -11.03
N ARG A 21 11.15 5.44 -10.87
CA ARG A 21 12.45 6.13 -10.75
C ARG A 21 13.25 5.60 -9.56
N ILE A 22 12.61 5.43 -8.40
CA ILE A 22 13.24 4.84 -7.21
C ILE A 22 13.73 3.42 -7.51
N ALA A 23 12.87 2.57 -8.07
CA ALA A 23 13.19 1.18 -8.40
C ALA A 23 14.36 1.07 -9.39
N ARG A 24 14.46 1.98 -10.36
CA ARG A 24 15.58 2.06 -11.32
C ARG A 24 16.92 2.40 -10.67
N THR A 25 16.92 2.96 -9.45
CA THR A 25 18.15 3.13 -8.66
C THR A 25 18.61 1.84 -7.95
N LEU A 26 17.75 0.82 -7.92
CA LEU A 26 17.99 -0.48 -7.31
C LEU A 26 18.28 -1.57 -8.34
N SER A 27 17.70 -1.46 -9.54
CA SER A 27 17.89 -2.42 -10.63
C SER A 27 17.59 -1.83 -12.00
N ASP A 28 18.19 -2.41 -13.04
CA ASP A 28 17.87 -2.17 -14.45
C ASP A 28 16.68 -3.01 -14.96
N ASP A 29 16.39 -4.16 -14.33
CA ASP A 29 15.27 -5.06 -14.68
C ASP A 29 14.00 -4.72 -13.89
N VAL A 30 13.34 -3.63 -14.30
CA VAL A 30 12.10 -3.12 -13.71
C VAL A 30 10.91 -3.33 -14.67
N TRP A 31 9.82 -3.88 -14.14
CA TRP A 31 8.56 -4.10 -14.85
C TRP A 31 7.43 -3.39 -14.13
N VAL A 32 6.52 -2.78 -14.90
CA VAL A 32 5.36 -2.06 -14.36
C VAL A 32 4.08 -2.67 -14.92
N ILE A 33 3.21 -3.13 -14.04
CA ILE A 33 1.89 -3.64 -14.38
C ILE A 33 0.93 -3.05 -13.36
N ALA A 34 0.04 -2.19 -13.83
CA ALA A 34 -0.84 -1.43 -12.94
C ALA A 34 -2.26 -1.31 -13.52
N PRO A 35 -3.26 -0.99 -12.69
CA PRO A 35 -4.63 -0.79 -13.14
C PRO A 35 -4.76 0.28 -14.23
N GLU A 36 -5.72 0.13 -15.15
CA GLU A 36 -6.06 1.14 -16.15
C GLU A 36 -6.61 2.44 -15.53
N THR A 37 -7.31 2.31 -14.40
CA THR A 37 -7.97 3.42 -13.70
C THR A 37 -7.76 3.28 -12.20
N ASP A 38 -8.00 4.37 -11.47
CA ASP A 38 -8.04 4.40 -10.00
C ASP A 38 -8.88 3.23 -9.43
N GLN A 39 -8.30 2.55 -8.44
CA GLN A 39 -8.85 1.42 -7.69
C GLN A 39 -8.80 1.69 -6.17
N SER A 40 -8.90 2.95 -5.75
CA SER A 40 -8.90 3.32 -4.33
C SER A 40 -10.02 2.60 -3.58
N GLY A 41 -9.69 1.95 -2.47
CA GLY A 41 -10.65 1.29 -1.60
C GLY A 41 -11.17 -0.08 -2.06
N VAL A 42 -10.56 -0.70 -3.08
CA VAL A 42 -10.95 -2.07 -3.53
C VAL A 42 -10.43 -3.20 -2.63
N ALA A 43 -9.62 -2.87 -1.60
CA ALA A 43 -8.98 -3.84 -0.71
C ALA A 43 -8.20 -4.95 -1.46
N HIS A 44 -7.97 -6.10 -0.81
CA HIS A 44 -7.38 -7.28 -1.43
C HIS A 44 -8.43 -8.12 -2.18
N SER A 45 -8.97 -7.54 -3.24
CA SER A 45 -9.97 -8.18 -4.12
C SER A 45 -9.35 -8.78 -5.39
N LEU A 46 -10.00 -9.84 -5.89
CA LEU A 46 -9.67 -10.54 -7.13
C LEU A 46 -10.83 -10.43 -8.12
N THR A 47 -10.52 -10.19 -9.40
CA THR A 47 -11.55 -10.14 -10.44
C THR A 47 -11.85 -11.56 -10.94
N LEU A 48 -12.93 -12.16 -10.43
CA LEU A 48 -13.35 -13.52 -10.79
C LEU A 48 -14.53 -13.59 -11.76
N SER A 49 -15.40 -12.57 -11.73
CA SER A 49 -16.66 -12.56 -12.47
C SER A 49 -16.57 -11.93 -13.87
N ASP A 50 -15.48 -11.23 -14.15
CA ASP A 50 -15.25 -10.51 -15.40
C ASP A 50 -13.89 -10.86 -16.02
N PRO A 51 -13.76 -10.86 -17.35
CA PRO A 51 -12.48 -11.11 -17.99
C PRO A 51 -11.51 -9.93 -17.80
N LEU A 52 -10.29 -10.24 -17.38
CA LEU A 52 -9.17 -9.31 -17.34
C LEU A 52 -8.72 -8.92 -18.76
N ARG A 53 -8.39 -7.64 -18.96
CA ARG A 53 -7.86 -7.13 -20.25
C ARG A 53 -6.53 -6.45 -20.03
N LEU A 54 -5.48 -7.01 -20.63
CA LEU A 54 -4.11 -6.50 -20.57
C LEU A 54 -3.80 -5.67 -21.82
N ARG A 55 -3.23 -4.49 -21.63
CA ARG A 55 -2.77 -3.59 -22.69
C ARG A 55 -1.29 -3.28 -22.49
N ALA A 56 -0.47 -3.61 -23.48
CA ALA A 56 0.93 -3.18 -23.50
C ALA A 56 0.99 -1.68 -23.85
N ILE A 57 1.76 -0.92 -23.06
CA ILE A 57 2.12 0.46 -23.36
C ILE A 57 3.47 0.46 -24.09
N ASP A 58 4.43 -0.29 -23.55
CA ASP A 58 5.71 -0.58 -24.17
C ASP A 58 6.23 -1.97 -23.73
N GLU A 59 7.52 -2.25 -23.90
CA GLU A 59 8.12 -3.55 -23.58
C GLU A 59 8.06 -3.93 -22.09
N ARG A 60 7.97 -2.95 -21.18
CA ARG A 60 8.05 -3.14 -19.72
C ARG A 60 6.88 -2.54 -18.94
N HIS A 61 5.99 -1.80 -19.61
CA HIS A 61 4.81 -1.17 -19.02
C HIS A 61 3.52 -1.76 -19.57
N PHE A 62 2.65 -2.22 -18.67
CA PHE A 62 1.36 -2.79 -19.01
C PHE A 62 0.25 -2.21 -18.13
N ALA A 63 -0.88 -1.91 -18.76
CA ALA A 63 -2.10 -1.53 -18.07
C ALA A 63 -3.05 -2.73 -18.01
N LEU A 64 -3.69 -2.95 -16.88
CA LEU A 64 -4.65 -4.02 -16.69
C LEU A 64 -6.01 -3.45 -16.28
N LYS A 65 -7.08 -3.87 -16.96
CA LYS A 65 -8.44 -3.69 -16.43
C LYS A 65 -8.67 -4.72 -15.31
N GLY A 66 -8.24 -4.39 -14.09
CA GLY A 66 -8.31 -5.24 -12.89
C GLY A 66 -7.78 -4.52 -11.65
N THR A 67 -7.68 -5.26 -10.55
CA THR A 67 -7.19 -4.76 -9.25
C THR A 67 -5.66 -4.79 -9.18
N PRO A 68 -5.03 -4.16 -8.17
CA PRO A 68 -3.59 -4.31 -7.93
C PRO A 68 -3.18 -5.78 -7.71
N THR A 69 -4.04 -6.57 -7.06
CA THR A 69 -3.88 -8.02 -6.90
C THR A 69 -3.80 -8.72 -8.26
N ASP A 70 -4.75 -8.42 -9.14
CA ASP A 70 -4.78 -8.99 -10.49
C ASP A 70 -3.53 -8.61 -11.29
N CYS A 71 -3.02 -7.39 -11.10
CA CYS A 71 -1.79 -6.91 -11.75
C CYS A 71 -0.56 -7.73 -11.32
N VAL A 72 -0.42 -8.02 -10.04
CA VAL A 72 0.67 -8.85 -9.52
C VAL A 72 0.59 -10.28 -10.06
N ILE A 73 -0.59 -10.89 -10.00
CA ILE A 73 -0.80 -12.24 -10.54
C ILE A 73 -0.51 -12.29 -12.05
N MET A 74 -1.04 -11.34 -12.82
CA MET A 74 -0.80 -11.22 -14.25
C MET A 74 0.69 -11.06 -14.56
N GLY A 75 1.38 -10.25 -13.75
CA GLY A 75 2.82 -10.07 -13.85
C GLY A 75 3.59 -11.36 -13.67
N VAL A 76 3.41 -12.00 -12.53
CA VAL A 76 4.17 -13.20 -12.16
C VAL A 76 3.88 -14.38 -13.07
N HIS A 77 2.61 -14.57 -13.46
CA HIS A 77 2.20 -15.79 -14.18
C HIS A 77 2.18 -15.65 -15.70
N ARG A 78 2.13 -14.43 -16.26
CA ARG A 78 1.90 -14.25 -17.71
C ARG A 78 2.86 -13.31 -18.41
N VAL A 79 3.24 -12.21 -17.78
CA VAL A 79 4.00 -11.12 -18.43
C VAL A 79 5.50 -11.28 -18.22
N LEU A 80 5.94 -11.49 -16.98
CA LEU A 80 7.36 -11.54 -16.66
C LEU A 80 8.00 -12.83 -17.21
N PRO A 81 9.26 -12.78 -17.67
CA PRO A 81 9.96 -13.95 -18.18
C PRO A 81 10.36 -14.94 -17.06
N ALA A 82 10.41 -14.47 -15.82
CA ALA A 82 10.60 -15.28 -14.62
C ALA A 82 10.11 -14.50 -13.40
N VAL A 83 9.84 -15.22 -12.30
CA VAL A 83 9.37 -14.67 -11.02
C VAL A 83 10.26 -13.49 -10.57
N PRO A 84 9.69 -12.35 -10.17
CA PRO A 84 10.48 -11.21 -9.68
C PRO A 84 11.06 -11.49 -8.29
N ASP A 85 12.15 -10.81 -7.97
CA ASP A 85 12.81 -10.89 -6.65
C ASP A 85 12.12 -9.96 -5.62
N LEU A 86 11.42 -8.93 -6.10
CA LEU A 86 10.78 -7.90 -5.30
C LEU A 86 9.49 -7.41 -5.97
N VAL A 87 8.43 -7.27 -5.20
CA VAL A 87 7.22 -6.52 -5.57
C VAL A 87 7.21 -5.18 -4.81
N LEU A 88 7.04 -4.09 -5.54
CA LEU A 88 6.79 -2.76 -4.98
C LEU A 88 5.36 -2.33 -5.37
N SER A 89 4.59 -1.87 -4.40
CA SER A 89 3.23 -1.38 -4.63
C SER A 89 3.11 0.07 -4.17
N GLY A 90 2.79 1.00 -5.06
CA GLY A 90 2.66 2.44 -4.77
C GLY A 90 3.25 3.36 -5.86
N ILE A 91 3.74 4.57 -5.56
CA ILE A 91 3.58 5.27 -4.27
C ILE A 91 2.15 5.79 -4.19
N ASN A 92 1.40 5.34 -3.18
CA ASN A 92 0.01 5.75 -3.01
C ASN A 92 -0.12 7.25 -2.77
N ARG A 93 -1.17 7.84 -3.35
CA ARG A 93 -1.64 9.18 -2.99
C ARG A 93 -2.37 9.16 -1.65
N GLY A 94 -1.60 9.30 -0.57
CA GLY A 94 -2.10 9.27 0.79
C GLY A 94 -1.51 8.11 1.58
N GLN A 95 -1.69 8.18 2.90
CA GLN A 95 -1.15 7.22 3.84
C GLN A 95 -2.04 5.98 3.97
N ASN A 96 -1.42 4.82 4.19
CA ASN A 96 -2.09 3.56 4.52
C ASN A 96 -1.60 3.12 5.90
N LEU A 97 -2.25 3.62 6.94
CA LEU A 97 -1.86 3.45 8.35
C LEU A 97 -2.95 2.73 9.11
N ALA A 98 -2.59 2.13 10.25
CA ALA A 98 -3.56 1.56 11.17
C ALA A 98 -4.52 0.57 10.48
N GLU A 99 -5.82 0.60 10.76
CA GLU A 99 -6.79 -0.34 10.19
C GLU A 99 -7.01 -0.14 8.67
N ASP A 100 -6.67 1.03 8.13
CA ASP A 100 -6.86 1.37 6.72
C ASP A 100 -6.03 0.48 5.79
N VAL A 101 -4.95 -0.12 6.33
CA VAL A 101 -4.17 -1.20 5.72
C VAL A 101 -5.06 -2.31 5.15
N THR A 102 -6.17 -2.64 5.81
CA THR A 102 -7.08 -3.73 5.41
C THR A 102 -7.89 -3.39 4.15
N TYR A 103 -8.13 -2.11 3.90
CA TYR A 103 -8.93 -1.63 2.78
C TYR A 103 -8.09 -1.12 1.60
N SER A 104 -6.77 -1.08 1.78
CA SER A 104 -5.83 -0.48 0.84
C SER A 104 -5.56 -1.36 -0.38
N GLY A 105 -5.76 -0.81 -1.57
CA GLY A 105 -5.36 -1.45 -2.83
C GLY A 105 -3.84 -1.47 -2.99
N THR A 106 -3.15 -0.40 -2.58
CA THR A 106 -1.69 -0.37 -2.52
C THR A 106 -1.15 -1.48 -1.62
N VAL A 107 -1.67 -1.66 -0.41
CA VAL A 107 -1.19 -2.76 0.46
C VAL A 107 -1.58 -4.13 -0.11
N ALA A 108 -2.76 -4.26 -0.72
CA ALA A 108 -3.18 -5.49 -1.38
C ALA A 108 -2.20 -5.98 -2.47
N GLY A 109 -1.62 -5.07 -3.26
CA GLY A 109 -0.57 -5.43 -4.22
C GLY A 109 0.66 -6.08 -3.56
N ALA A 110 1.08 -5.56 -2.41
CA ALA A 110 2.20 -6.15 -1.65
C ALA A 110 1.80 -7.44 -0.91
N ILE A 111 0.55 -7.55 -0.44
CA ILE A 111 0.00 -8.79 0.13
C ILE A 111 0.06 -9.91 -0.90
N GLU A 112 -0.35 -9.65 -2.14
CA GLU A 112 -0.35 -10.66 -3.20
C GLU A 112 1.06 -11.17 -3.52
N GLY A 113 2.04 -10.26 -3.60
CA GLY A 113 3.44 -10.64 -3.73
C GLY A 113 3.91 -11.54 -2.58
N ALA A 114 3.54 -11.21 -1.33
CA ALA A 114 3.89 -12.00 -0.15
C ALA A 114 3.23 -13.40 -0.16
N ILE A 115 1.99 -13.52 -0.64
CA ILE A 115 1.28 -14.81 -0.83
C ILE A 115 2.01 -15.68 -1.85
N LEU A 116 2.49 -15.09 -2.94
CA LEU A 116 3.31 -15.77 -3.95
C LEU A 116 4.73 -16.09 -3.47
N GLY A 117 5.07 -15.74 -2.22
CA GLY A 117 6.38 -16.00 -1.61
C GLY A 117 7.47 -15.05 -2.07
N ILE A 118 7.08 -13.87 -2.58
CA ILE A 118 7.98 -12.83 -3.10
C ILE A 118 8.08 -11.72 -2.05
N ARG A 119 9.29 -11.21 -1.81
CA ARG A 119 9.49 -10.06 -0.92
C ARG A 119 8.68 -8.87 -1.45
N SER A 120 7.94 -8.21 -0.57
CA SER A 120 6.97 -7.20 -1.00
C SER A 120 6.97 -5.99 -0.08
N ILE A 121 6.93 -4.80 -0.69
CA ILE A 121 6.90 -3.51 0.02
C ILE A 121 5.74 -2.67 -0.53
N ALA A 122 4.81 -2.28 0.34
CA ALA A 122 3.81 -1.27 0.06
C ALA A 122 4.37 0.12 0.42
N VAL A 123 4.10 1.11 -0.43
CA VAL A 123 4.73 2.43 -0.35
C VAL A 123 3.66 3.50 -0.46
N SER A 124 3.59 4.39 0.52
CA SER A 124 2.56 5.42 0.63
C SER A 124 3.15 6.76 1.02
N GLN A 125 2.63 7.85 0.45
CA GLN A 125 3.04 9.21 0.78
C GLN A 125 1.91 9.92 1.52
N ALA A 126 2.11 10.23 2.80
CA ALA A 126 1.17 11.06 3.55
C ALA A 126 1.19 12.50 3.01
N TYR A 127 0.03 13.14 3.02
CA TYR A 127 -0.13 14.56 2.74
C TYR A 127 -1.33 15.11 3.48
N ASP A 128 -1.36 16.44 3.62
CA ASP A 128 -2.49 17.16 4.21
C ASP A 128 -3.44 17.62 3.11
N TRP A 129 -4.65 17.05 3.11
CA TRP A 129 -5.71 17.33 2.15
C TRP A 129 -6.25 18.76 2.26
N ASP A 130 -6.09 19.43 3.40
CA ASP A 130 -6.49 20.82 3.59
C ASP A 130 -5.45 21.80 3.00
N VAL A 131 -4.23 21.33 2.74
CA VAL A 131 -3.11 22.16 2.25
C VAL A 131 -2.90 21.98 0.74
N SER A 132 -2.99 20.75 0.23
CA SER A 132 -2.73 20.44 -1.18
C SER A 132 -3.66 19.36 -1.69
N SER A 133 -4.01 19.44 -2.97
CA SER A 133 -4.71 18.37 -3.66
C SER A 133 -3.80 17.19 -3.98
N GLU A 134 -2.48 17.40 -4.06
CA GLU A 134 -1.51 16.37 -4.43
C GLU A 134 -0.39 16.24 -3.38
N PRO A 135 0.08 15.01 -3.10
CA PRO A 135 1.21 14.78 -2.22
C PRO A 135 2.52 15.23 -2.86
N ASP A 136 3.44 15.70 -2.02
CA ASP A 136 4.84 15.88 -2.41
C ASP A 136 5.58 14.54 -2.31
N PHE A 137 5.79 13.89 -3.45
CA PHE A 137 6.54 12.63 -3.53
C PHE A 137 8.06 12.80 -3.39
N SER A 138 8.59 14.03 -3.28
CA SER A 138 10.04 14.27 -3.13
C SER A 138 10.60 13.63 -1.86
N ASN A 139 9.77 13.49 -0.83
CA ASN A 139 10.12 12.82 0.42
C ASN A 139 10.44 11.34 0.15
N ALA A 140 9.50 10.61 -0.45
CA ALA A 140 9.72 9.23 -0.84
C ALA A 140 10.88 9.08 -1.85
N GLU A 141 10.97 9.96 -2.85
CA GLU A 141 12.05 9.91 -3.85
C GLU A 141 13.45 10.10 -3.24
N THR A 142 13.56 10.93 -2.20
CA THR A 142 14.82 11.18 -1.49
C THR A 142 15.22 10.02 -0.59
N HIS A 143 14.28 9.48 0.18
CA HIS A 143 14.59 8.57 1.30
C HIS A 143 14.41 7.09 0.98
N ALA A 144 13.53 6.74 0.03
CA ALA A 144 13.25 5.35 -0.32
C ALA A 144 14.46 4.57 -0.88
N PRO A 145 15.35 5.12 -1.73
CA PRO A 145 16.44 4.34 -2.30
C PRO A 145 17.38 3.71 -1.27
N GLU A 146 17.81 4.48 -0.26
CA GLU A 146 18.68 3.95 0.80
C GLU A 146 17.91 2.99 1.73
N LEU A 147 16.67 3.35 2.07
CA LEU A 147 15.82 2.52 2.92
C LEU A 147 15.56 1.16 2.26
N PHE A 148 15.16 1.13 0.99
CA PHE A 148 14.83 -0.10 0.28
C PHE A 148 16.03 -1.04 0.17
N ARG A 149 17.25 -0.54 -0.03
CA ARG A 149 18.45 -1.40 0.02
C ARG A 149 18.55 -2.16 1.36
N LYS A 150 18.34 -1.47 2.48
CA LYS A 150 18.34 -2.09 3.81
C LYS A 150 17.17 -3.06 4.00
N LEU A 151 15.99 -2.73 3.50
CA LEU A 151 14.80 -3.58 3.62
C LEU A 151 14.86 -4.83 2.74
N ILE A 152 15.51 -4.76 1.57
CA ILE A 152 15.73 -5.90 0.68
C ILE A 152 16.66 -6.92 1.33
N ASP A 153 17.68 -6.46 2.06
CA ASP A 153 18.63 -7.34 2.77
C ASP A 153 18.04 -7.96 4.04
N PHE A 154 16.92 -7.44 4.54
CA PHE A 154 16.23 -8.02 5.68
C PHE A 154 15.61 -9.38 5.33
N ASN A 155 15.84 -10.36 6.22
CA ASN A 155 15.24 -11.68 6.10
C ASN A 155 13.76 -11.61 6.52
N LEU A 156 12.90 -11.33 5.54
CA LEU A 156 11.46 -11.25 5.73
C LEU A 156 10.85 -12.67 5.60
N PRO A 157 10.18 -13.18 6.65
CA PRO A 157 9.53 -14.49 6.57
C PRO A 157 8.46 -14.53 5.48
N ARG A 158 8.13 -15.74 5.00
CA ARG A 158 6.99 -15.95 4.10
C ARG A 158 5.69 -15.38 4.69
N TYR A 159 4.74 -15.04 3.82
CA TYR A 159 3.45 -14.45 4.21
C TYR A 159 3.59 -13.17 5.04
N SER A 160 4.70 -12.45 4.83
CA SER A 160 4.96 -11.14 5.45
C SER A 160 5.33 -10.12 4.38
N LEU A 161 4.98 -8.86 4.63
CA LEU A 161 5.30 -7.71 3.79
C LEU A 161 5.77 -6.55 4.66
N LEU A 162 6.33 -5.51 4.03
CA LEU A 162 6.68 -4.27 4.71
C LEU A 162 5.77 -3.14 4.21
N ASN A 163 5.10 -2.44 5.12
CA ASN A 163 4.31 -1.26 4.80
C ASN A 163 5.11 -0.01 5.17
N VAL A 164 5.41 0.83 4.17
CA VAL A 164 6.24 2.03 4.32
C VAL A 164 5.41 3.27 4.04
N ASN A 165 5.37 4.18 5.01
CA ASN A 165 4.70 5.46 4.88
C ASN A 165 5.71 6.61 5.08
N PHE A 166 5.68 7.59 4.19
CA PHE A 166 6.49 8.80 4.27
C PHE A 166 5.65 9.95 4.87
N PRO A 167 6.23 10.79 5.75
CA PRO A 167 5.48 11.84 6.43
C PRO A 167 5.17 13.03 5.51
N PRO A 168 4.14 13.84 5.83
CA PRO A 168 3.73 15.00 5.04
C PRO A 168 4.61 16.23 5.34
N CYS A 169 5.93 16.08 5.22
CA CYS A 169 6.88 17.17 5.42
C CYS A 169 7.92 17.23 4.29
N PRO A 170 8.59 18.38 4.09
CA PRO A 170 9.69 18.48 3.14
C PRO A 170 10.75 17.42 3.39
N ALA A 171 11.38 16.90 2.33
CA ALA A 171 12.35 15.81 2.43
C ALA A 171 13.48 16.09 3.43
N ASN A 172 13.94 17.34 3.55
CA ASN A 172 15.00 17.74 4.49
C ASN A 172 14.54 17.85 5.96
N ALA A 173 13.24 17.77 6.22
CA ALA A 173 12.65 17.84 7.57
C ALA A 173 12.31 16.45 8.13
N VAL A 174 12.52 15.38 7.37
CA VAL A 174 12.35 13.99 7.83
C VAL A 174 13.35 13.71 8.94
N LYS A 175 12.85 13.30 10.11
CA LYS A 175 13.66 13.09 11.32
C LYS A 175 14.40 11.74 11.34
N GLY A 176 14.03 10.83 10.46
CA GLY A 176 14.60 9.50 10.34
C GLY A 176 13.54 8.44 10.06
N VAL A 177 13.92 7.17 10.22
CA VAL A 177 13.06 6.00 10.01
C VAL A 177 12.75 5.35 11.36
N LYS A 178 11.50 4.96 11.59
CA LYS A 178 11.07 4.17 12.74
C LYS A 178 10.43 2.86 12.27
N VAL A 179 10.83 1.76 12.91
CA VAL A 179 10.07 0.51 12.82
C VAL A 179 8.89 0.62 13.76
N THR A 180 7.69 0.42 13.24
CA THR A 180 6.44 0.75 13.92
C THR A 180 5.52 -0.45 14.05
N VAL A 181 4.57 -0.35 14.98
CA VAL A 181 3.42 -1.25 15.04
C VAL A 181 2.23 -0.61 14.31
N GLN A 182 1.32 -1.43 13.79
CA GLN A 182 0.07 -0.95 13.23
C GLN A 182 -0.74 -0.26 14.34
N GLY A 183 -1.04 1.03 14.17
CA GLY A 183 -1.83 1.82 15.11
C GLY A 183 -3.31 1.46 15.05
N HIS A 184 -4.09 2.05 15.95
CA HIS A 184 -5.55 1.97 15.93
C HIS A 184 -6.17 3.36 15.90
N HIS A 185 -7.09 3.58 14.97
CA HIS A 185 -7.90 4.80 14.93
C HIS A 185 -8.98 4.78 16.01
N ALA A 186 -9.29 5.95 16.57
CA ALA A 186 -10.51 6.11 17.36
C ALA A 186 -11.73 5.90 16.45
N GLN A 187 -12.59 4.95 16.80
CA GLN A 187 -13.79 4.60 16.03
C GLN A 187 -14.90 5.66 16.15
N SER A 188 -14.79 6.59 17.10
CA SER A 188 -15.74 7.69 17.32
C SER A 188 -15.82 8.70 16.17
N GLY A 189 -14.86 8.66 15.24
CA GLY A 189 -14.76 9.62 14.14
C GLY A 189 -15.60 9.30 12.90
N LEU A 190 -16.22 8.12 12.81
CA LEU A 190 -17.06 7.76 11.67
C LEU A 190 -18.44 8.43 11.78
N SER A 191 -18.80 9.20 10.76
CA SER A 191 -20.11 9.84 10.64
C SER A 191 -20.71 9.62 9.25
N ILE A 192 -22.04 9.70 9.17
CA ILE A 192 -22.80 9.60 7.93
C ILE A 192 -23.39 10.98 7.64
N ASP A 193 -22.97 11.58 6.52
CA ASP A 193 -23.50 12.85 6.02
C ASP A 193 -24.62 12.56 5.00
N GLU A 194 -25.87 12.69 5.44
CA GLU A 194 -27.06 12.54 4.61
C GLU A 194 -27.37 13.83 3.84
N ARG A 195 -27.60 13.69 2.53
CA ARG A 195 -27.98 14.78 1.63
C ARG A 195 -29.07 14.33 0.68
N LYS A 196 -29.63 15.27 -0.08
CA LYS A 196 -30.60 14.98 -1.15
C LYS A 196 -30.06 15.45 -2.50
N ASP A 197 -30.29 14.67 -3.55
CA ASP A 197 -29.98 15.07 -4.91
C ASP A 197 -30.99 16.10 -5.44
N GLY A 198 -30.78 16.58 -6.68
CA GLY A 198 -31.69 17.55 -7.31
C GLY A 198 -33.13 17.06 -7.55
N ARG A 199 -33.39 15.76 -7.37
CA ARG A 199 -34.73 15.13 -7.48
C ARG A 199 -35.32 14.78 -6.11
N GLY A 200 -34.60 15.09 -5.01
CA GLY A 200 -35.03 14.83 -3.65
C GLY A 200 -34.71 13.43 -3.12
N TYR A 201 -33.98 12.58 -3.86
CA TYR A 201 -33.58 11.26 -3.39
C TYR A 201 -32.42 11.39 -2.39
N PRO A 202 -32.49 10.69 -1.24
CA PRO A 202 -31.43 10.75 -0.25
C PRO A 202 -30.18 10.00 -0.75
N TYR A 203 -29.01 10.53 -0.44
CA TYR A 203 -27.72 9.86 -0.58
C TYR A 203 -26.85 10.15 0.65
N PHE A 204 -25.86 9.29 0.89
CA PHE A 204 -25.09 9.28 2.13
C PHE A 204 -23.60 9.25 1.83
N TRP A 205 -22.82 10.11 2.47
CA TRP A 205 -21.36 10.04 2.46
C TRP A 205 -20.86 9.46 3.78
N LEU A 206 -19.98 8.46 3.70
CA LEU A 206 -19.16 8.08 4.83
C LEU A 206 -18.07 9.15 5.02
N ARG A 207 -17.96 9.68 6.24
CA ARG A 207 -16.94 10.65 6.61
C ARG A 207 -16.21 10.18 7.84
N PHE A 208 -14.88 10.24 7.78
CA PHE A 208 -14.04 10.11 8.96
C PHE A 208 -13.59 11.50 9.40
N GLN A 209 -14.00 11.93 10.59
CA GLN A 209 -13.56 13.18 11.22
C GLN A 209 -12.80 12.85 12.49
N ASP A 210 -11.67 13.54 12.73
CA ASP A 210 -10.87 13.46 13.95
C ASP A 210 -10.78 12.04 14.54
N ARG A 211 -10.02 11.16 13.86
CA ARG A 211 -9.82 9.77 14.30
C ARG A 211 -8.87 9.63 15.50
N GLY A 212 -8.60 10.74 16.20
CA GLY A 212 -7.77 10.79 17.40
C GLY A 212 -6.31 10.39 17.17
N LYS A 213 -5.54 10.39 18.26
CA LYS A 213 -4.20 9.80 18.30
C LYS A 213 -4.31 8.32 18.66
N SER A 214 -3.45 7.50 18.08
CA SER A 214 -3.30 6.09 18.48
C SER A 214 -3.01 6.01 19.99
N VAL A 215 -3.66 5.06 20.66
CA VAL A 215 -3.38 4.73 22.06
C VAL A 215 -2.14 3.83 22.22
N LEU A 216 -1.59 3.34 21.11
CA LEU A 216 -0.41 2.48 21.08
C LEU A 216 0.86 3.33 20.92
N GLU A 217 1.81 3.11 21.82
CA GLU A 217 3.17 3.63 21.70
C GLU A 217 3.86 3.06 20.44
N ASN A 218 4.70 3.87 19.79
CA ASN A 218 5.45 3.47 18.60
C ASN A 218 4.55 3.02 17.41
N SER A 219 3.33 3.54 17.34
CA SER A 219 2.45 3.30 16.20
C SER A 219 2.90 4.04 14.95
N ASP A 220 2.54 3.48 13.80
CA ASP A 220 2.71 4.09 12.48
C ASP A 220 2.07 5.49 12.40
N LEU A 221 0.86 5.67 12.95
CA LEU A 221 0.18 6.95 13.11
C LEU A 221 1.04 7.98 13.84
N GLN A 222 1.64 7.60 14.97
CA GLN A 222 2.48 8.51 15.75
C GLN A 222 3.77 8.86 15.00
N ALA A 223 4.43 7.87 14.37
CA ALA A 223 5.66 8.12 13.63
C ALA A 223 5.46 9.13 12.49
N ILE A 224 4.38 8.99 11.72
CA ILE A 224 4.04 9.90 10.63
C ILE A 224 3.74 11.30 11.16
N ALA A 225 2.91 11.42 12.20
CA ALA A 225 2.60 12.71 12.83
C ALA A 225 3.85 13.41 13.39
N ASP A 226 4.82 12.64 13.90
CA ASP A 226 6.07 13.14 14.44
C ASP A 226 7.13 13.46 13.37
N GLY A 227 6.86 13.21 12.09
CA GLY A 227 7.78 13.49 10.98
C GLY A 227 8.86 12.42 10.75
N TYR A 228 8.57 11.17 11.11
CA TYR A 228 9.40 10.01 10.82
C TYR A 228 8.80 9.18 9.68
N VAL A 229 9.64 8.54 8.87
CA VAL A 229 9.21 7.47 7.97
C VAL A 229 8.83 6.26 8.81
N SER A 230 7.64 5.72 8.60
CA SER A 230 7.15 4.52 9.29
C SER A 230 7.43 3.28 8.44
N VAL A 231 7.94 2.22 9.07
CA VAL A 231 8.10 0.90 8.47
C VAL A 231 7.45 -0.13 9.39
N SER A 232 6.30 -0.65 8.98
CA SER A 232 5.56 -1.67 9.73
C SER A 232 5.68 -3.03 9.04
N PRO A 233 6.28 -4.05 9.68
CA PRO A 233 6.20 -5.42 9.18
C PRO A 233 4.80 -5.97 9.43
N LEU A 234 4.13 -6.44 8.38
CA LEU A 234 2.78 -6.99 8.43
C LEU A 234 2.79 -8.47 8.06
N ARG A 235 1.77 -9.21 8.53
CA ARG A 235 1.50 -10.61 8.17
C ARG A 235 0.12 -10.73 7.55
N ILE A 236 -0.03 -11.69 6.63
CA ILE A 236 -1.33 -12.06 6.05
C ILE A 236 -1.95 -13.33 6.68
N ASP A 237 -1.17 -14.08 7.47
CA ASP A 237 -1.75 -15.11 8.32
C ASP A 237 -2.48 -14.43 9.50
N LEU A 238 -3.80 -14.29 9.35
CA LEU A 238 -4.69 -13.66 10.33
C LEU A 238 -5.09 -14.60 11.47
N THR A 239 -4.54 -15.82 11.53
CA THR A 239 -4.76 -16.71 12.66
C THR A 239 -4.25 -16.06 13.94
N ALA A 240 -5.15 -15.85 14.92
CA ALA A 240 -4.77 -15.45 16.27
C ALA A 240 -4.10 -16.64 16.99
N HIS A 241 -2.85 -16.93 16.65
CA HIS A 241 -2.08 -18.08 17.12
C HIS A 241 -2.02 -18.17 18.65
N ASP A 242 -2.08 -17.03 19.35
CA ASP A 242 -2.15 -16.92 20.81
C ASP A 242 -3.47 -17.44 21.41
N LEU A 243 -4.55 -17.48 20.63
CA LEU A 243 -5.86 -17.98 21.05
C LEU A 243 -6.10 -19.45 20.70
N VAL A 244 -5.34 -20.01 19.76
CA VAL A 244 -5.57 -21.39 19.24
C VAL A 244 -5.58 -22.42 20.37
N SER A 245 -4.56 -22.42 21.23
CA SER A 245 -4.46 -23.38 22.33
C SER A 245 -5.56 -23.19 23.38
N HIS A 246 -5.96 -21.95 23.65
CA HIS A 246 -7.03 -21.64 24.60
C HIS A 246 -8.39 -22.13 24.09
N LEU A 247 -8.70 -21.88 22.81
CA LEU A 247 -9.94 -22.33 22.20
C LEU A 247 -10.00 -23.86 22.13
N ALA A 248 -8.89 -24.51 21.77
CA ALA A 248 -8.82 -25.98 21.74
C ALA A 248 -9.10 -26.60 23.11
N GLY A 249 -8.59 -26.01 24.19
CA GLY A 249 -8.85 -26.47 25.55
C GLY A 249 -10.30 -26.25 26.02
N ALA A 250 -10.97 -25.20 25.54
CA ALA A 250 -12.36 -24.89 25.92
C ALA A 250 -13.42 -25.79 25.24
N LEU A 251 -13.05 -26.50 24.17
CA LEU A 251 -13.96 -27.35 23.38
C LEU A 251 -13.88 -28.84 23.75
N GLN A 252 -13.04 -29.22 24.72
CA GLN A 252 -12.93 -30.57 25.26
C GLN A 252 -13.79 -30.72 26.52
#